data_AF-A0A2S7K5G0-F1
#
_entry.id   AF-A0A2S7K5G0-F1
#
_cell.length_a   1.000
_cell.length_b   1.000
_cell.length_c   1.000
_cell.angle_alpha   90.00
_cell.angle_beta   90.00
_cell.angle_gamma   90.00
#
_symmetry.space_group_name_H-M   'P 1'
#
loop_
_entity.id
_entity.type
_entity.pdbx_description
1 polymer ?
#
loop_
_entity_poly.entity_id
_entity_poly.type
_entity_poly.pdbx_seq_one_letter_code
_entity_poly.pdbx_strand_id
1 'polypeptide(L)'
;MIFLSTLALAAAEEVHDAAADHASVGLFEDAALYVLIAFVIVIAVFARAGVHKMIVGGLDKRAQKIADEINEARRMREEAQELLATYQRRQREAEEEAAGIIEQAKKDAQRMAAEARAKIEEQTERRIKAAEDKIERAEAQALSEVRGQTADLAVEAARHIIRERMDAGAQGAFIDKAIAGLREKLN
;
A
#
# COMPACT_ATOMS: atom_id res chain seq x y z
N MET A 1 -41.19 -51.04 10.97
CA MET A 1 -41.37 -51.61 12.33
C MET A 1 -42.70 -52.34 12.53
N ILE A 2 -43.75 -52.07 11.73
CA ILE A 2 -45.06 -52.70 11.91
C ILE A 2 -45.06 -54.19 11.46
N PHE A 3 -44.38 -54.53 10.36
CA PHE A 3 -44.31 -55.91 9.84
C PHE A 3 -43.55 -56.91 10.72
N LEU A 4 -42.56 -56.46 11.50
CA LEU A 4 -41.83 -57.34 12.43
C LEU A 4 -42.68 -57.64 13.68
N SER A 5 -43.55 -56.71 14.08
CA SER A 5 -44.43 -56.87 15.25
C SER A 5 -45.62 -57.77 14.95
N THR A 6 -46.20 -57.72 13.75
CA THR A 6 -47.28 -58.63 13.34
C THR A 6 -46.79 -60.04 13.08
N LEU A 7 -45.57 -60.20 12.54
CA LEU A 7 -44.95 -61.53 12.39
C LEU A 7 -44.59 -62.13 13.75
N ALA A 8 -44.14 -61.31 14.70
CA ALA A 8 -43.86 -61.75 16.08
C ALA A 8 -45.14 -62.11 16.86
N LEU A 9 -46.25 -61.39 16.64
CA LEU A 9 -47.53 -61.67 17.31
C LEU A 9 -48.20 -62.93 16.74
N ALA A 10 -48.19 -63.12 15.42
CA ALA A 10 -48.69 -64.34 14.77
C ALA A 10 -47.85 -65.57 15.14
N ALA A 11 -46.52 -65.42 15.22
CA ALA A 11 -45.64 -66.49 15.71
C ALA A 11 -45.84 -66.78 17.21
N ALA A 12 -46.20 -65.78 18.01
CA ALA A 12 -46.46 -65.98 19.44
C ALA A 12 -47.79 -66.72 19.70
N GLU A 13 -48.80 -66.55 18.84
CA GLU A 13 -50.12 -67.17 18.96
C GLU A 13 -50.08 -68.68 18.59
N GLU A 14 -49.37 -69.07 17.53
CA GLU A 14 -49.12 -70.48 17.20
C GLU A 14 -48.24 -71.20 18.25
N VAL A 15 -47.28 -70.51 18.85
CA VAL A 15 -46.42 -71.07 19.91
C VAL A 15 -47.21 -71.30 21.20
N HIS A 16 -48.23 -70.49 21.48
CA HIS A 16 -49.08 -70.63 22.67
C HIS A 16 -50.00 -71.85 22.59
N ASP A 17 -50.64 -72.08 21.44
CA ASP A 17 -51.52 -73.24 21.22
C ASP A 17 -50.75 -74.56 21.12
N ALA A 18 -49.55 -74.55 20.51
CA ALA A 18 -48.67 -75.72 20.50
C ALA A 18 -48.17 -76.07 21.92
N ALA A 19 -47.82 -75.08 22.74
CA ALA A 19 -47.31 -75.30 24.09
C ALA A 19 -48.32 -75.96 25.06
N ALA A 20 -49.63 -75.81 24.80
CA ALA A 20 -50.68 -76.40 25.63
C ALA A 20 -50.80 -77.94 25.46
N ASP A 21 -50.52 -78.47 24.27
CA ASP A 21 -50.57 -79.91 23.95
C ASP A 21 -49.31 -80.65 24.45
N HIS A 22 -48.18 -79.93 24.52
CA HIS A 22 -46.89 -80.45 24.95
C HIS A 22 -46.73 -80.64 26.47
N ALA A 23 -47.63 -80.07 27.29
CA ALA A 23 -47.56 -80.18 28.76
C ALA A 23 -47.85 -81.59 29.32
N SER A 24 -48.30 -82.53 28.47
CA SER A 24 -48.66 -83.90 28.84
C SER A 24 -47.71 -84.99 28.31
N VAL A 25 -46.74 -84.62 27.46
CA VAL A 25 -45.76 -85.53 26.86
C VAL A 25 -44.45 -85.46 27.66
N GLY A 26 -43.76 -86.59 27.86
CA GLY A 26 -42.52 -86.61 28.63
C GLY A 26 -41.51 -85.60 28.09
N LEU A 27 -40.78 -84.93 28.98
CA LEU A 27 -39.86 -83.82 28.69
C LEU A 27 -38.84 -84.11 27.56
N PHE A 28 -38.61 -85.38 27.22
CA PHE A 28 -37.69 -85.85 26.18
C PHE A 28 -38.35 -86.19 24.82
N GLU A 29 -39.67 -86.20 24.73
CA GLU A 29 -40.46 -86.50 23.51
C GLU A 29 -41.10 -85.23 22.89
N ASP A 30 -40.98 -84.10 23.58
CA ASP A 30 -41.53 -82.82 23.14
C ASP A 30 -40.65 -82.16 22.05
N ALA A 31 -41.21 -82.00 20.85
CA ALA A 31 -40.58 -81.33 19.72
C ALA A 31 -40.26 -79.85 20.01
N ALA A 32 -41.07 -79.18 20.84
CA ALA A 32 -40.82 -77.79 21.23
C ALA A 32 -39.53 -77.65 22.04
N LEU A 33 -39.17 -78.66 22.85
CA LEU A 33 -37.93 -78.67 23.61
C LEU A 33 -36.70 -78.81 22.70
N TYR A 34 -36.75 -79.64 21.65
CA TYR A 34 -35.69 -79.72 20.65
C TYR A 34 -35.55 -78.44 19.82
N VAL A 35 -36.66 -77.78 19.47
CA VAL A 35 -36.64 -76.47 18.79
C VAL A 35 -36.04 -75.39 19.71
N LEU A 36 -36.41 -75.37 20.99
CA LEU A 36 -35.83 -74.46 21.99
C LEU A 36 -34.32 -74.69 22.12
N ILE A 37 -33.88 -75.95 22.23
CA ILE A 37 -32.45 -76.30 22.29
C ILE A 37 -31.72 -75.86 21.01
N ALA A 38 -32.27 -76.13 19.83
CA ALA A 38 -31.68 -75.70 18.56
C ALA A 38 -31.58 -74.17 18.47
N PHE A 39 -32.62 -73.45 18.89
CA PHE A 39 -32.64 -71.98 18.94
C PHE A 39 -31.58 -71.42 19.91
N VAL A 40 -31.47 -72.00 21.11
CA VAL A 40 -30.45 -71.63 22.10
C VAL A 40 -29.04 -71.92 21.57
N ILE A 41 -28.81 -73.04 20.88
CA ILE A 41 -27.53 -73.36 20.24
C ILE A 41 -27.19 -72.33 19.16
N VAL A 42 -28.16 -71.95 18.31
CA VAL A 42 -27.96 -70.93 17.27
C VAL A 42 -27.63 -69.56 17.89
N ILE A 43 -28.35 -69.15 18.94
CA ILE A 43 -28.04 -67.91 19.68
C ILE A 43 -26.67 -67.99 20.33
N ALA A 44 -26.30 -69.12 20.94
CA ALA A 44 -24.99 -69.31 21.55
C ALA A 44 -23.87 -69.25 20.51
N VAL A 45 -24.09 -69.78 19.30
CA VAL A 45 -23.17 -69.66 18.17
C VAL A 45 -23.07 -68.21 17.69
N PHE A 46 -24.18 -67.48 17.56
CA PHE A 46 -24.14 -66.05 17.20
C PHE A 46 -23.48 -65.17 18.27
N ALA A 47 -23.71 -65.48 19.55
CA ALA A 47 -23.06 -64.82 20.67
C ALA A 47 -21.55 -65.11 20.67
N ARG A 48 -21.14 -66.36 20.43
CA ARG A 48 -19.72 -66.75 20.36
C ARG A 48 -19.03 -66.25 19.09
N ALA A 49 -19.73 -66.17 17.97
CA ALA A 49 -19.26 -65.59 16.70
C ALA A 49 -19.18 -64.05 16.77
N GLY A 50 -19.69 -63.41 17.83
CA GLY A 50 -19.46 -61.99 18.09
C GLY A 50 -20.22 -61.05 17.15
N VAL A 51 -21.29 -61.50 16.49
CA VAL A 51 -22.07 -60.68 15.54
C VAL A 51 -22.61 -59.39 16.20
N HIS A 52 -23.01 -59.47 17.47
CA HIS A 52 -23.42 -58.30 18.26
C HIS A 52 -22.30 -57.26 18.39
N LYS A 53 -21.05 -57.69 18.62
CA LYS A 53 -19.89 -56.78 18.71
C LYS A 53 -19.56 -56.14 17.37
N MET A 54 -19.74 -56.87 16.26
CA MET A 54 -19.48 -56.34 14.91
C MET A 54 -20.48 -55.23 14.53
N ILE A 55 -21.77 -55.41 14.87
CA ILE A 55 -22.81 -54.40 14.62
C ILE A 55 -22.58 -53.16 15.50
N VAL A 56 -22.37 -53.35 16.80
CA VAL A 56 -22.11 -52.23 17.74
C VAL A 56 -20.82 -51.50 17.35
N GLY A 57 -19.73 -52.22 17.07
CA GLY A 57 -18.48 -51.61 16.64
C GLY A 57 -18.58 -50.88 15.30
N GLY A 58 -19.45 -51.32 14.39
CA GLY A 58 -19.75 -50.60 13.15
C GLY A 58 -20.49 -49.28 13.38
N LEU A 59 -21.43 -49.26 14.33
CA LEU A 59 -22.14 -48.05 14.75
C LEU A 59 -21.22 -47.09 15.49
N ASP A 60 -20.39 -47.58 16.41
CA ASP A 60 -19.40 -46.77 17.14
C ASP A 60 -18.39 -46.12 16.19
N LYS A 61 -17.88 -46.86 15.20
CA LYS A 61 -17.00 -46.30 14.17
C LYS A 61 -17.67 -45.19 13.37
N ARG A 62 -18.96 -45.34 13.04
CA ARG A 62 -19.73 -44.29 12.35
C ARG A 62 -19.93 -43.07 13.26
N ALA A 63 -20.27 -43.29 14.53
CA ALA A 63 -20.45 -42.22 15.50
C ALA A 63 -19.15 -41.44 15.71
N GLN A 64 -18.01 -42.13 15.85
CA GLN A 64 -16.68 -41.51 15.94
C GLN A 64 -16.36 -40.71 14.67
N LYS A 65 -16.55 -41.29 13.49
CA LYS A 65 -16.31 -40.59 12.22
C LYS A 65 -17.13 -39.31 12.10
N ILE A 66 -18.41 -39.36 12.46
CA ILE A 66 -19.29 -38.17 12.43
C ILE A 66 -18.83 -37.13 13.47
N ALA A 67 -18.44 -37.57 14.66
CA ALA A 67 -17.91 -36.68 15.68
C ALA A 67 -16.63 -35.98 15.20
N ASP A 68 -15.72 -36.73 14.57
CA ASP A 68 -14.47 -36.19 14.01
C ASP A 68 -14.74 -35.21 12.88
N GLU A 69 -15.66 -35.52 11.95
CA GLU A 69 -16.07 -34.62 10.87
C GLU A 69 -16.70 -33.32 11.40
N ILE A 70 -17.53 -33.40 12.45
CA ILE A 70 -18.13 -32.22 13.08
C ILE A 70 -17.06 -31.37 13.79
N ASN A 71 -16.11 -32.02 14.49
CA ASN A 71 -15.02 -31.32 15.16
C ASN A 71 -14.11 -30.61 14.16
N GLU A 72 -13.79 -31.27 13.05
CA GLU A 72 -12.99 -30.70 11.98
C GLU A 72 -13.73 -29.53 11.29
N ALA A 73 -15.03 -29.68 11.04
CA ALA A 73 -15.86 -28.59 10.50
C ALA A 73 -15.92 -27.38 11.45
N ARG A 74 -15.98 -27.60 12.77
CA ARG A 74 -15.90 -26.53 13.78
C ARG A 74 -14.54 -25.85 13.77
N ARG A 75 -13.45 -26.62 13.76
CA ARG A 75 -12.08 -26.11 13.67
C ARG A 75 -11.88 -25.24 12.43
N MET A 76 -12.27 -25.74 11.25
CA MET A 76 -12.18 -24.97 10.00
C MET A 76 -13.02 -23.68 10.05
N ARG A 77 -14.20 -23.71 10.71
CA ARG A 77 -15.02 -22.51 10.87
C ARG A 77 -14.37 -21.49 11.79
N GLU A 78 -13.78 -21.92 12.89
CA GLU A 78 -13.04 -21.05 13.82
C GLU A 78 -11.82 -20.42 13.12
N GLU A 79 -11.03 -21.22 12.40
CA GLU A 79 -9.89 -20.74 11.61
C GLU A 79 -10.33 -19.72 10.54
N ALA A 80 -11.45 -19.99 9.84
CA ALA A 80 -11.99 -19.05 8.85
C ALA A 80 -12.46 -17.73 9.48
N GLN A 81 -13.05 -17.78 10.68
CA GLN A 81 -13.46 -16.60 11.42
C GLN A 81 -12.26 -15.78 11.90
N GLU A 82 -11.22 -16.43 12.42
CA GLU A 82 -9.97 -15.79 12.83
C GLU A 82 -9.26 -15.15 11.62
N LEU A 83 -9.22 -15.86 10.50
CA LEU A 83 -8.63 -15.36 9.26
C LEU A 83 -9.39 -14.13 8.76
N LEU A 84 -10.72 -14.19 8.74
CA LEU A 84 -11.56 -13.05 8.36
C LEU A 84 -11.31 -11.83 9.25
N ALA A 85 -11.27 -12.02 10.58
CA ALA A 85 -10.98 -10.95 11.53
C ALA A 85 -9.59 -10.34 11.29
N THR A 86 -8.60 -11.18 10.96
CA THR A 86 -7.24 -10.74 10.63
C THR A 86 -7.19 -9.95 9.32
N TYR A 87 -7.89 -10.40 8.27
CA TYR A 87 -7.99 -9.65 7.01
C TYR A 87 -8.68 -8.31 7.22
N GLN A 88 -9.76 -8.26 7.99
CA GLN A 88 -10.46 -7.01 8.30
C GLN A 88 -9.57 -6.03 9.10
N ARG A 89 -8.76 -6.52 10.05
CA ARG A 89 -7.75 -5.68 10.72
C ARG A 89 -6.73 -5.15 9.73
N ARG A 90 -6.12 -6.03 8.94
CA ARG A 90 -5.10 -5.65 7.95
C ARG A 90 -5.65 -4.67 6.92
N GLN A 91 -6.91 -4.81 6.52
CA GLN A 91 -7.56 -3.87 5.63
C GLN A 91 -7.66 -2.48 6.27
N ARG A 92 -8.14 -2.39 7.53
CA ARG A 92 -8.21 -1.11 8.25
C ARG A 92 -6.83 -0.49 8.46
N GLU A 93 -5.85 -1.28 8.87
CA GLU A 93 -4.47 -0.83 9.03
C GLU A 93 -3.89 -0.30 7.70
N ALA A 94 -4.14 -0.99 6.58
CA ALA A 94 -3.70 -0.54 5.26
C ALA A 94 -4.43 0.74 4.80
N GLU A 95 -5.72 0.89 5.11
CA GLU A 95 -6.48 2.11 4.83
C GLU A 95 -5.96 3.30 5.65
N GLU A 96 -5.65 3.09 6.93
CA GLU A 96 -5.04 4.10 7.81
C GLU A 96 -3.63 4.48 7.35
N GLU A 97 -2.80 3.50 7.00
CA GLU A 97 -1.46 3.73 6.47
C GLU A 97 -1.52 4.51 5.15
N ALA A 98 -2.39 4.13 4.23
CA ALA A 98 -2.60 4.84 2.97
C ALA A 98 -3.05 6.29 3.20
N ALA A 99 -3.98 6.51 4.13
CA ALA A 99 -4.42 7.85 4.51
C ALA A 99 -3.26 8.69 5.08
N GLY A 100 -2.43 8.09 5.93
CA GLY A 100 -1.21 8.70 6.48
C GLY A 100 -0.20 9.07 5.40
N ILE A 101 0.04 8.18 4.43
CA ILE A 101 0.93 8.46 3.28
C ILE A 101 0.40 9.65 2.47
N ILE A 102 -0.90 9.69 2.19
CA ILE A 102 -1.51 10.80 1.43
C ILE A 102 -1.40 12.11 2.19
N GLU A 103 -1.65 12.11 3.50
CA GLU A 103 -1.52 13.31 4.33
C GLU A 103 -0.08 13.82 4.36
N GLN A 104 0.89 12.91 4.56
CA GLN A 104 2.31 13.24 4.56
C GLN A 104 2.75 13.79 3.21
N ALA A 105 2.35 13.14 2.10
CA ALA A 105 2.64 13.62 0.76
C ALA A 105 2.06 15.01 0.48
N LYS A 106 0.86 15.32 0.99
CA LYS A 106 0.27 16.67 0.89
C LYS A 106 1.07 17.70 1.68
N LYS A 107 1.47 17.37 2.91
CA LYS A 107 2.30 18.26 3.74
C LYS A 107 3.66 18.53 3.08
N ASP A 108 4.29 17.48 2.55
CA ASP A 108 5.55 17.60 1.84
C ASP A 108 5.42 18.41 0.55
N ALA A 109 4.36 18.20 -0.23
CA ALA A 109 4.08 19.01 -1.42
C ALA A 109 3.86 20.49 -1.08
N GLN A 110 3.14 20.80 0.00
CA GLN A 110 2.94 22.18 0.45
C GLN A 110 4.25 22.82 0.90
N ARG A 111 5.08 22.10 1.65
CA ARG A 111 6.41 22.56 2.08
C ARG A 111 7.30 22.81 0.87
N MET A 112 7.40 21.87 -0.07
CA MET A 112 8.17 22.03 -1.30
C MET A 112 7.67 23.21 -2.13
N ALA A 113 6.36 23.43 -2.22
CA ALA A 113 5.79 24.58 -2.93
C ALA A 113 6.16 25.90 -2.26
N ALA A 114 6.13 25.96 -0.92
CA ALA A 114 6.52 27.15 -0.16
C ALA A 114 8.03 27.44 -0.32
N GLU A 115 8.88 26.43 -0.19
CA GLU A 115 10.33 26.54 -0.41
C GLU A 115 10.66 26.98 -1.84
N ALA A 116 9.98 26.40 -2.84
CA ALA A 116 10.16 26.77 -4.24
C ALA A 116 9.77 28.23 -4.50
N ARG A 117 8.66 28.70 -3.92
CA ARG A 117 8.24 30.10 -4.03
C ARG A 117 9.27 31.05 -3.41
N ALA A 118 9.71 30.77 -2.18
CA ALA A 118 10.74 31.56 -1.51
C ALA A 118 12.04 31.63 -2.32
N LYS A 119 12.47 30.50 -2.91
CA LYS A 119 13.65 30.44 -3.77
C LYS A 119 13.48 31.23 -5.07
N ILE A 120 12.28 31.19 -5.68
CA ILE A 120 11.98 31.98 -6.88
C ILE A 120 11.99 33.47 -6.55
N GLU A 121 11.40 33.89 -5.43
CA GLU A 121 11.42 35.28 -4.98
C GLU A 121 12.85 35.77 -4.76
N GLU A 122 13.66 35.00 -4.03
CA GLU A 122 15.08 35.32 -3.81
C GLU A 122 15.87 35.41 -5.13
N GLN A 123 15.68 34.45 -6.04
CA GLN A 123 16.33 34.48 -7.35
C GLN A 123 15.89 35.67 -8.20
N THR A 124 14.62 36.04 -8.11
CA THR A 124 14.06 37.19 -8.83
C THR A 124 14.64 38.48 -8.30
N GLU A 125 14.70 38.66 -6.97
CA GLU A 125 15.30 39.84 -6.35
C GLU A 125 16.79 39.97 -6.71
N ARG A 126 17.55 38.87 -6.66
CA ARG A 126 18.96 38.85 -7.09
C ARG A 126 19.12 39.22 -8.57
N ARG A 127 18.20 38.78 -9.44
CA ARG A 127 18.21 39.12 -10.87
C ARG A 127 17.87 40.59 -11.12
N ILE A 128 16.92 41.15 -10.37
CA ILE A 128 16.57 42.56 -10.43
C ILE A 128 17.78 43.41 -10.05
N LYS A 129 18.40 43.15 -8.88
CA LYS A 129 19.62 43.84 -8.45
C LYS A 129 20.74 43.75 -9.48
N ALA A 130 20.99 42.56 -10.02
CA ALA A 130 21.99 42.38 -11.06
C ALA A 130 21.67 43.12 -12.37
N ALA A 131 20.39 43.32 -12.70
CA ALA A 131 19.96 44.12 -13.85
C ALA A 131 20.10 45.62 -13.58
N GLU A 132 19.72 46.09 -12.39
CA GLU A 132 19.92 47.47 -11.94
C GLU A 132 21.41 47.83 -11.97
N ASP A 133 22.29 47.01 -11.39
CA ASP A 133 23.73 47.20 -11.43
C ASP A 133 24.30 47.25 -12.87
N LYS A 134 23.70 46.48 -13.80
CA LYS A 134 24.10 46.52 -15.21
C LYS A 134 23.65 47.80 -15.89
N ILE A 135 22.44 48.28 -15.58
CA ILE A 135 21.92 49.54 -16.10
C ILE A 135 22.78 50.69 -15.61
N GLU A 136 23.08 50.76 -14.30
CA GLU A 136 23.92 51.81 -13.73
C GLU A 136 25.32 51.85 -14.37
N ARG A 137 25.95 50.68 -14.57
CA ARG A 137 27.23 50.60 -15.29
C ARG A 137 27.11 51.04 -16.74
N ALA A 138 26.04 50.68 -17.43
CA ALA A 138 25.81 51.08 -18.82
C ALA A 138 25.57 52.58 -18.95
N GLU A 139 24.83 53.19 -18.01
CA GLU A 139 24.61 54.63 -17.95
C GLU A 139 25.91 55.39 -17.69
N ALA A 140 26.72 54.94 -16.72
CA ALA A 140 28.02 55.52 -16.43
C ALA A 140 28.95 55.45 -17.66
N GLN A 141 28.96 54.31 -18.36
CA GLN A 141 29.74 54.12 -19.58
C GLN A 141 29.25 55.04 -20.71
N ALA A 142 27.94 55.09 -20.96
CA ALA A 142 27.36 55.96 -21.98
C ALA A 142 27.65 57.45 -21.70
N LEU A 143 27.57 57.88 -20.44
CA LEU A 143 27.90 59.24 -20.04
C LEU A 143 29.38 59.56 -20.27
N SER A 144 30.27 58.60 -19.99
CA SER A 144 31.70 58.73 -20.29
C SER A 144 31.97 58.83 -21.79
N GLU A 145 31.29 58.03 -22.60
CA GLU A 145 31.40 58.06 -24.06
C GLU A 145 30.92 59.39 -24.66
N VAL A 146 29.77 59.91 -24.20
CA VAL A 146 29.25 61.22 -24.64
C VAL A 146 30.21 62.34 -24.26
N ARG A 147 30.77 62.32 -23.05
CA ARG A 147 31.80 63.29 -22.62
C ARG A 147 33.06 63.21 -23.49
N GLY A 148 33.52 62.00 -23.82
CA GLY A 148 34.64 61.78 -24.73
C GLY A 148 34.38 62.36 -26.12
N GLN A 149 33.26 62.00 -26.74
CA GLN A 149 32.87 62.53 -28.06
C GLN A 149 32.72 64.06 -28.06
N THR A 150 32.19 64.63 -26.97
CA THR A 150 32.04 66.09 -26.84
C THR A 150 33.40 66.78 -26.71
N ALA A 151 34.33 66.18 -25.96
CA ALA A 151 35.70 66.69 -25.84
C ALA A 151 36.43 66.64 -27.19
N ASP A 152 36.29 65.54 -27.93
CA ASP A 152 36.87 65.40 -29.27
C ASP A 152 36.31 66.44 -30.25
N LEU A 153 34.98 66.63 -30.26
CA LEU A 153 34.33 67.64 -31.10
C LEU A 153 34.75 69.07 -30.71
N ALA A 154 34.88 69.36 -29.42
CA ALA A 154 35.34 70.66 -28.93
C ALA A 154 36.80 70.93 -29.35
N VAL A 155 37.67 69.91 -29.29
CA VAL A 155 39.06 69.99 -29.76
C VAL A 155 39.11 70.21 -31.27
N GLU A 156 38.27 69.52 -32.04
CA GLU A 156 38.19 69.70 -33.49
C GLU A 156 37.70 71.10 -33.88
N ALA A 157 36.64 71.59 -33.23
CA ALA A 157 36.15 72.96 -33.42
C ALA A 157 37.21 74.00 -33.05
N ALA A 158 37.92 73.81 -31.93
CA ALA A 158 39.03 74.68 -31.54
C ALA A 158 40.16 74.67 -32.59
N ARG A 159 40.53 73.50 -33.15
CA ARG A 159 41.51 73.40 -34.25
C ARG A 159 41.04 74.16 -35.49
N HIS A 160 39.75 74.07 -35.83
CA HIS A 160 39.18 74.77 -36.98
C HIS A 160 39.25 76.30 -36.81
N ILE A 161 38.81 76.80 -35.66
CA ILE A 161 38.88 78.24 -35.32
C ILE A 161 40.33 78.74 -35.32
N ILE A 162 41.27 77.95 -34.74
CA ILE A 162 42.70 78.31 -34.73
C ILE A 162 43.23 78.40 -36.16
N ARG A 163 42.88 77.46 -37.06
CA ARG A 163 43.26 77.52 -38.48
C ARG A 163 42.70 78.75 -39.19
N GLU A 164 41.42 79.08 -38.99
CA GLU A 164 40.80 80.26 -39.62
C GLU A 164 41.37 81.59 -39.12
N ARG A 165 41.77 81.66 -37.85
CA ARG A 165 42.36 82.86 -37.22
C ARG A 165 43.88 82.97 -37.41
N MET A 166 44.53 81.95 -37.96
CA MET A 166 45.98 81.93 -38.19
C MET A 166 46.34 82.74 -39.45
N ASP A 167 46.58 84.04 -39.26
CA ASP A 167 47.26 84.91 -40.23
C ASP A 167 48.76 85.07 -39.87
N ALA A 168 49.59 85.48 -40.82
CA ALA A 168 51.03 85.68 -40.67
C ALA A 168 51.40 86.59 -39.47
N GLY A 169 50.57 87.57 -39.12
CA GLY A 169 50.75 88.42 -37.93
C GLY A 169 50.45 87.72 -36.60
N ALA A 170 49.48 86.80 -36.57
CA ALA A 170 49.12 86.04 -35.37
C ALA A 170 50.14 84.94 -35.04
N GLN A 171 50.76 84.34 -36.07
CA GLN A 171 51.78 83.30 -35.93
C GLN A 171 53.00 83.78 -35.12
N GLY A 172 53.50 84.98 -35.41
CA GLY A 172 54.66 85.57 -34.72
C GLY A 172 54.39 85.83 -33.24
N ALA A 173 53.24 86.42 -32.91
CA ALA A 173 52.85 86.69 -31.52
C ALA A 173 52.67 85.42 -30.67
N PHE A 174 52.25 84.30 -31.28
CA PHE A 174 52.17 83.01 -30.60
C PHE A 174 53.55 82.41 -30.31
N ILE A 175 54.50 82.53 -31.25
CA ILE A 175 55.88 82.06 -31.07
C ILE A 175 56.56 82.85 -29.94
N ASP A 176 56.43 84.17 -29.92
CA ASP A 176 56.99 85.01 -28.87
C ASP A 176 56.41 84.69 -27.48
N LYS A 177 55.09 84.45 -27.39
CA LYS A 177 54.44 83.98 -26.16
C LYS A 177 54.91 82.60 -25.71
N ALA A 178 55.09 81.66 -26.64
CA ALA A 178 55.59 80.32 -26.32
C ALA A 178 57.03 80.36 -25.80
N ILE A 179 57.89 81.19 -26.41
CA ILE A 179 59.26 81.43 -25.95
C ILE A 179 59.27 82.08 -24.56
N ALA A 180 58.37 83.04 -24.30
CA ALA A 180 58.23 83.67 -22.98
C ALA A 180 57.77 82.69 -21.90
N GLY A 181 56.74 81.86 -22.18
CA GLY A 181 56.23 80.86 -21.22
C GLY A 181 57.22 79.73 -20.93
N LEU A 182 58.07 79.37 -21.90
CA LEU A 182 59.16 78.41 -21.66
C LEU A 182 60.22 79.00 -20.72
N ARG A 183 60.52 80.30 -20.86
CA ARG A 183 61.46 81.03 -20.01
C ARG A 183 60.96 81.16 -18.56
N GLU A 184 59.65 81.23 -18.36
CA GLU A 184 59.00 81.30 -17.04
C GLU A 184 58.98 79.94 -16.32
N LYS A 185 58.87 78.82 -17.04
CA LYS A 185 58.94 77.46 -16.45
C LYS A 185 60.36 76.93 -16.22
N LEU A 186 61.38 77.61 -16.77
CA LEU A 186 62.79 77.24 -16.66
C LEU A 186 63.59 78.14 -15.71
N ASN A 187 62.94 79.14 -15.09
CA ASN A 187 63.40 79.84 -13.90
C ASN A 187 62.69 79.28 -12.67
#